data_AF-A0A7Y4HVB9-F1
#
_entry.id   AF-A0A7Y4HVB9-F1
#
_cell.length_a   1.000
_cell.length_b   1.000
_cell.length_c   1.000
_cell.angle_alpha   90.00
_cell.angle_beta   90.00
_cell.angle_gamma   90.00
#
_symmetry.space_group_name_H-M   'P 1'
#
loop_
_entity.id
_entity.type
_entity.pdbx_description
1 polymer ?
#
loop_
_entity_poly.entity_id
_entity_poly.type
_entity_poly.pdbx_seq_one_letter_code
_entity_poly.pdbx_strand_id
1 'polypeptide(L)'
;MTPDYGYNMWFLVILNSAIFIIFAFSFVKPRTRLDWRALGGFSAFVIALFTEMYGFPLTIYFLSGWLGSQFPGLDLLTHNSGHLWQDLFGWQGDPHLNPLHLLSNVLIAAGFILLYQAWRVLYAAQTDHRLAVTGIYARLRHPQYLGFLTIMFGFLLQWPTLLTLVMFPILGIVYHRLAQREEKEMSAEFGEEYADYAREVPAFIPKRRNKRPVS
;
A
#
# COMPACT_ATOMS: atom_id res chain seq x y z
N MET A 1 15.30 0.35 37.08
CA MET A 1 15.07 -0.02 35.67
C MET A 1 14.59 1.22 34.97
N THR A 2 15.39 1.78 34.07
CA THR A 2 14.90 2.84 33.18
C THR A 2 13.76 2.25 32.35
N PRO A 3 12.57 2.88 32.29
CA PRO A 3 11.54 2.42 31.37
C PRO A 3 12.14 2.45 29.96
N ASP A 4 12.17 1.28 29.33
CA ASP A 4 12.66 1.14 27.96
C ASP A 4 11.62 1.78 27.05
N TYR A 5 11.82 3.07 26.75
CA TYR A 5 10.96 3.79 25.82
C TYR A 5 11.23 3.20 24.43
N GLY A 6 10.41 2.26 23.96
CA GLY A 6 10.57 1.70 22.62
C GLY A 6 10.24 2.67 21.45
N TYR A 7 10.09 3.95 21.76
CA TYR A 7 10.00 5.02 20.77
C TYR A 7 11.36 5.74 20.65
N ASN A 8 11.48 6.76 19.80
CA ASN A 8 12.74 7.48 19.52
C ASN A 8 13.80 6.67 18.74
N MET A 9 13.43 5.58 18.08
CA MET A 9 14.30 4.79 17.20
C MET A 9 14.39 5.40 15.78
N TRP A 10 14.81 6.66 15.67
CA TRP A 10 14.83 7.42 14.42
C TRP A 10 15.69 6.78 13.31
N PHE A 11 16.72 6.03 13.68
CA PHE A 11 17.47 5.24 12.70
C PHE A 11 16.57 4.25 11.95
N LEU A 12 15.68 3.54 12.66
CA LEU A 12 14.72 2.63 12.03
C LEU A 12 13.70 3.37 11.18
N VAL A 13 13.25 4.56 11.61
CA VAL A 13 12.35 5.42 10.82
C VAL A 13 12.99 5.73 9.46
N ILE A 14 14.24 6.23 9.48
CA ILE A 14 14.97 6.64 8.29
C ILE A 14 15.26 5.42 7.40
N LEU A 15 15.80 4.35 7.97
CA LEU A 15 16.19 3.15 7.22
C LEU A 15 14.99 2.51 6.51
N ASN A 16 13.91 2.23 7.23
CA ASN A 16 12.73 1.60 6.65
C ASN A 16 12.06 2.54 5.62
N SER A 17 11.94 3.82 5.93
CA SER A 17 11.38 4.78 4.96
C SER A 17 12.20 4.84 3.68
N ALA A 18 13.52 4.90 3.79
CA ALA A 18 14.42 4.91 2.63
C ALA A 18 14.26 3.65 1.78
N ILE A 19 14.23 2.45 2.40
CA ILE A 19 14.03 1.18 1.68
C ILE A 19 12.74 1.22 0.86
N PHE A 20 11.61 1.59 1.45
CA PHE A 20 10.33 1.61 0.76
C PHE A 20 10.22 2.72 -0.30
N ILE A 21 10.80 3.90 -0.05
CA ILE A 21 10.78 5.01 -1.00
C ILE A 21 11.67 4.71 -2.20
N ILE A 22 12.88 4.20 -1.98
CA ILE A 22 13.80 3.79 -3.07
C ILE A 22 13.16 2.66 -3.89
N PHE A 23 12.55 1.69 -3.20
CA PHE A 23 11.78 0.63 -3.85
C PHE A 23 10.68 1.23 -4.73
N ALA A 24 9.81 2.09 -4.21
CA ALA A 24 8.74 2.70 -4.99
C ALA A 24 9.26 3.54 -6.18
N PHE A 25 10.34 4.28 -5.99
CA PHE A 25 10.98 5.06 -7.04
C PHE A 25 11.40 4.19 -8.24
N SER A 26 11.89 2.97 -7.99
CA SER A 26 12.32 2.03 -9.03
C SER A 26 11.18 1.57 -9.97
N PHE A 27 9.93 1.58 -9.48
CA PHE A 27 8.73 1.21 -10.27
C PHE A 27 8.08 2.42 -10.94
N VAL A 28 7.95 3.55 -10.23
CA VAL A 28 7.16 4.70 -10.72
C VAL A 28 7.91 5.52 -11.79
N LYS A 29 9.25 5.63 -11.70
CA LYS A 29 10.09 6.43 -12.63
C LYS A 29 9.43 7.76 -13.05
N PRO A 30 9.16 8.68 -12.10
CA PRO A 30 8.26 9.81 -12.31
C PRO A 30 8.75 10.76 -13.42
N ARG A 31 7.89 11.05 -14.40
CA ARG A 31 8.16 11.99 -15.49
C ARG A 31 7.29 13.25 -15.41
N THR A 32 6.15 13.14 -14.76
CA THR A 32 5.09 14.15 -14.78
C THR A 32 4.79 14.67 -13.38
N ARG A 33 4.15 15.84 -13.27
CA ARG A 33 3.74 16.39 -11.96
C ARG A 33 2.82 15.46 -11.18
N LEU A 34 1.98 14.67 -11.87
CA LEU A 34 1.08 13.73 -11.20
C LEU A 34 1.86 12.54 -10.62
N ASP A 35 2.85 12.02 -11.34
CA ASP A 35 3.71 10.92 -10.87
C ASP A 35 4.50 11.35 -9.63
N TRP A 36 5.05 12.57 -9.64
CA TRP A 36 5.71 13.15 -8.48
C TRP A 36 4.78 13.32 -7.28
N ARG A 37 3.52 13.71 -7.50
CA ARG A 37 2.51 13.78 -6.42
C ARG A 37 2.17 12.40 -5.88
N ALA A 38 2.06 11.39 -6.73
CA ALA A 38 1.80 10.01 -6.31
C ALA A 38 2.97 9.45 -5.49
N LEU A 39 4.20 9.59 -5.99
CA LEU A 39 5.41 9.16 -5.28
C LEU A 39 5.60 9.93 -3.97
N GLY A 40 5.43 11.25 -3.98
CA GLY A 40 5.55 12.08 -2.78
C GLY A 40 4.48 11.73 -1.74
N GLY A 41 3.25 11.48 -2.18
CA GLY A 41 2.18 11.04 -1.30
C GLY A 41 2.44 9.65 -0.68
N PHE A 42 2.91 8.69 -1.48
CA PHE A 42 3.35 7.38 -0.98
C PHE A 42 4.51 7.52 0.02
N SER A 43 5.50 8.35 -0.30
CA SER A 43 6.65 8.61 0.56
C SER A 43 6.22 9.21 1.91
N ALA A 44 5.31 10.18 1.88
CA ALA A 44 4.75 10.77 3.07
C ALA A 44 3.93 9.75 3.90
N PHE A 45 3.19 8.84 3.26
CA PHE A 45 2.49 7.75 3.96
C PHE A 45 3.47 6.84 4.69
N VAL A 46 4.55 6.42 4.01
CA VAL A 46 5.60 5.57 4.56
C VAL A 46 6.31 6.25 5.73
N ILE A 47 6.71 7.52 5.57
CA ILE A 47 7.38 8.29 6.62
C ILE A 47 6.45 8.45 7.83
N ALA A 48 5.18 8.81 7.60
CA ALA A 48 4.19 8.93 8.67
C ALA A 48 4.05 7.62 9.46
N LEU A 49 3.86 6.51 8.75
CA LEU A 49 3.74 5.17 9.33
C LEU A 49 4.95 4.83 10.21
N PHE A 50 6.17 4.90 9.66
CA PHE A 50 7.37 4.52 10.40
C PHE A 50 7.69 5.50 11.53
N THR A 51 7.37 6.79 11.37
CA THR A 51 7.50 7.78 12.43
C THR A 51 6.60 7.44 13.60
N GLU A 52 5.35 7.06 13.36
CA GLU A 52 4.45 6.67 14.45
C GLU A 52 4.79 5.30 15.04
N MET A 53 5.40 4.41 14.26
CA MET A 53 5.81 3.08 14.74
C MET A 53 7.08 3.11 15.60
N TYR A 54 8.09 3.87 15.20
CA TYR A 54 9.42 3.84 15.84
C TYR A 54 9.85 5.19 16.45
N GLY A 55 9.30 6.30 15.96
CA GLY A 55 9.71 7.66 16.32
C GLY A 55 8.87 8.25 17.43
N PHE A 56 7.73 8.84 17.08
CA PHE A 56 6.81 9.53 17.98
C PHE A 56 5.36 9.08 17.71
N PRO A 57 4.69 8.39 18.65
CA PRO A 57 3.36 7.80 18.45
C PRO A 57 2.25 8.85 18.59
N LEU A 58 2.17 9.78 17.64
CA LEU A 58 1.23 10.90 17.65
C LEU A 58 -0.23 10.45 17.82
N THR A 59 -0.63 9.38 17.13
CA THR A 59 -1.99 8.84 17.21
C THR A 59 -2.35 8.42 18.63
N ILE A 60 -1.45 7.72 19.32
CA ILE A 60 -1.67 7.26 20.69
C ILE A 60 -1.77 8.45 21.64
N TYR A 61 -0.87 9.43 21.51
CA TYR A 61 -0.94 10.64 22.33
C TYR A 61 -2.25 11.39 22.14
N PHE A 62 -2.69 11.57 20.89
CA PHE A 62 -3.92 12.29 20.58
C PHE A 62 -5.17 11.55 21.10
N LEU A 63 -5.20 10.22 20.97
CA LEU A 63 -6.31 9.39 21.41
C LEU A 63 -6.27 9.01 22.89
N SER A 64 -5.17 9.30 23.60
CA SER A 64 -4.93 8.82 24.97
C SER A 64 -6.05 9.18 25.95
N GLY A 65 -6.58 10.41 25.90
CA GLY A 65 -7.68 10.83 26.77
C GLY A 65 -8.99 10.10 26.48
N TRP A 66 -9.29 9.84 25.21
CA TRP A 66 -10.49 9.09 24.82
C TRP A 66 -10.32 7.59 25.13
N LEU A 67 -9.20 6.98 24.74
CA LEU A 67 -8.88 5.57 25.00
C LEU A 67 -8.87 5.27 26.50
N GLY A 68 -8.23 6.12 27.31
CA GLY A 68 -8.20 5.96 28.76
C GLY A 68 -9.57 6.08 29.43
N SER A 69 -10.50 6.84 28.83
CA SER A 69 -11.89 6.95 29.32
C SER A 69 -12.75 5.73 28.99
N GLN A 70 -12.51 5.10 27.83
CA GLN A 70 -13.31 3.99 27.32
C GLN A 70 -12.78 2.62 27.78
N PHE A 71 -11.46 2.51 27.97
CA PHE A 71 -10.78 1.27 28.35
C PHE A 71 -9.91 1.49 29.61
N PRO A 72 -10.51 1.44 30.81
CA PRO A 72 -9.77 1.61 32.06
C PRO A 72 -8.76 0.47 32.25
N GLY A 73 -7.47 0.79 32.35
CA GLY A 73 -6.38 -0.18 32.55
C GLY A 73 -5.48 -0.43 31.33
N LEU A 74 -5.71 0.28 30.22
CA LEU A 74 -4.88 0.23 29.01
C LEU A 74 -3.59 1.04 29.22
N ASP A 75 -2.43 0.39 29.20
CA ASP A 75 -1.13 1.05 29.38
C ASP A 75 -0.58 1.63 28.06
N LEU A 76 -1.23 2.71 27.63
CA LEU A 76 -1.04 3.41 26.35
C LEU A 76 0.37 3.96 26.08
N LEU A 77 1.26 3.98 27.09
CA LEU A 77 2.60 4.57 26.97
C LEU A 77 3.71 3.52 26.93
N THR A 78 3.39 2.22 27.04
CA THR A 78 4.35 1.13 26.89
C THR A 78 4.50 0.69 25.43
N HIS A 79 5.66 0.13 25.04
CA HIS A 79 5.98 -0.19 23.64
C HIS A 79 5.02 -1.21 22.98
N ASN A 80 4.25 -1.97 23.77
CA ASN A 80 3.20 -2.86 23.28
C ASN A 80 1.97 -2.11 22.73
N SER A 81 1.86 -0.79 22.91
CA SER A 81 0.77 0.07 22.38
C SER A 81 0.70 0.10 20.85
N GLY A 82 1.71 -0.45 20.18
CA GLY A 82 1.68 -0.74 18.75
C GLY A 82 0.66 -1.77 18.31
N HIS A 83 0.18 -2.58 19.24
CA HIS A 83 -0.80 -3.62 19.01
C HIS A 83 -2.18 -3.15 19.46
N LEU A 84 -2.58 -1.95 19.03
CA LEU A 84 -3.91 -1.36 19.25
C LEU A 84 -5.03 -2.38 19.09
N TRP A 85 -4.95 -3.25 18.08
CA TRP A 85 -5.95 -4.28 17.86
C TRP A 85 -6.04 -5.31 18.99
N GLN A 86 -4.92 -5.71 19.55
CA GLN A 86 -4.90 -6.65 20.65
C GLN A 86 -5.54 -6.05 21.89
N ASP A 87 -5.22 -4.80 22.20
CA ASP A 87 -5.79 -4.09 23.34
C ASP A 87 -7.30 -3.82 23.16
N LEU A 88 -7.72 -3.42 21.95
CA LEU A 88 -9.13 -3.14 21.63
C LEU A 88 -10.00 -4.40 21.63
N PHE A 89 -9.49 -5.53 21.14
CA PHE A 89 -10.24 -6.79 21.06
C PHE A 89 -9.99 -7.73 22.25
N GLY A 90 -9.11 -7.36 23.18
CA GLY A 90 -8.76 -8.16 24.35
C GLY A 90 -8.11 -9.51 24.00
N TRP A 91 -7.39 -9.59 22.87
CA TRP A 91 -6.75 -10.84 22.45
C TRP A 91 -5.55 -11.16 23.32
N GLN A 92 -5.38 -12.44 23.68
CA GLN A 92 -4.27 -12.91 24.50
C GLN A 92 -3.23 -13.64 23.64
N GLY A 93 -1.95 -13.51 23.98
CA GLY A 93 -0.84 -14.17 23.28
C GLY A 93 0.11 -13.20 22.58
N ASP A 94 0.97 -13.75 21.70
CA ASP A 94 1.93 -12.97 20.92
C ASP A 94 1.20 -12.05 19.91
N PRO A 95 1.37 -10.73 20.01
CA PRO A 95 0.75 -9.80 19.09
C PRO A 95 1.08 -10.01 17.60
N HIS A 96 2.24 -10.61 17.30
CA HIS A 96 2.64 -10.91 15.94
C HIS A 96 1.86 -12.08 15.32
N LEU A 97 1.21 -12.92 16.16
CA LEU A 97 0.40 -14.06 15.73
C LEU A 97 -1.09 -13.74 15.64
N ASN A 98 -1.46 -12.50 15.95
CA ASN A 98 -2.82 -11.99 15.80
C ASN A 98 -3.32 -12.16 14.34
N PRO A 99 -4.58 -12.59 14.12
CA PRO A 99 -5.17 -12.75 12.78
C PRO A 99 -5.01 -11.54 11.86
N LEU A 100 -5.07 -10.31 12.37
CA LEU A 100 -4.90 -9.07 11.61
C LEU A 100 -3.44 -8.84 11.20
N HIS A 101 -2.47 -9.16 12.07
CA HIS A 101 -1.05 -9.15 11.74
C HIS A 101 -0.70 -10.23 10.70
N LEU A 102 -1.30 -11.42 10.80
CA LEU A 102 -1.12 -12.46 9.79
C LEU A 102 -1.71 -12.03 8.45
N LEU A 103 -2.91 -11.46 8.46
CA LEU A 103 -3.55 -10.93 7.26
C LEU A 103 -2.74 -9.78 6.64
N SER A 104 -2.19 -8.85 7.44
CA SER A 104 -1.35 -7.77 6.94
C SER A 104 -0.11 -8.31 6.24
N ASN A 105 0.57 -9.29 6.83
CA ASN A 105 1.74 -9.93 6.24
C ASN A 105 1.41 -10.59 4.89
N VAL A 106 0.28 -11.29 4.81
CA VAL A 106 -0.22 -11.88 3.55
C VAL A 106 -0.50 -10.79 2.51
N LEU A 107 -1.14 -9.69 2.90
CA LEU A 107 -1.44 -8.57 2.00
C LEU A 107 -0.16 -7.89 1.49
N ILE A 108 0.80 -7.60 2.37
CA ILE A 108 2.09 -7.01 2.00
C ILE A 108 2.82 -7.93 1.02
N ALA A 109 2.93 -9.23 1.34
CA ALA A 109 3.55 -10.20 0.46
C ALA A 109 2.84 -10.30 -0.90
N ALA A 110 1.50 -10.36 -0.91
CA ALA A 110 0.71 -10.38 -2.14
C ALA A 110 0.91 -9.11 -2.98
N GLY A 111 0.97 -7.95 -2.35
CA GLY A 111 1.24 -6.67 -3.02
C GLY A 111 2.63 -6.63 -3.65
N PHE A 112 3.67 -7.11 -2.96
CA PHE A 112 5.02 -7.24 -3.55
C PHE A 112 5.06 -8.22 -4.71
N ILE A 113 4.36 -9.36 -4.61
CA ILE A 113 4.24 -10.33 -5.70
C ILE A 113 3.56 -9.70 -6.92
N LEU A 114 2.48 -8.93 -6.71
CA LEU A 114 1.80 -8.20 -7.78
C LEU A 114 2.72 -7.18 -8.46
N LEU A 115 3.46 -6.39 -7.68
CA LEU A 115 4.43 -5.43 -8.23
C LEU A 115 5.51 -6.13 -9.05
N TYR A 116 6.09 -7.21 -8.54
CA TYR A 116 7.10 -7.98 -9.25
C TYR A 116 6.56 -8.56 -10.58
N GLN A 117 5.36 -9.15 -10.56
CA GLN A 117 4.72 -9.69 -11.77
C GLN A 117 4.39 -8.58 -12.78
N ALA A 118 3.90 -7.43 -12.32
CA ALA A 118 3.60 -6.29 -13.17
C ALA A 118 4.87 -5.77 -13.84
N TRP A 119 5.93 -5.54 -13.06
CA TRP A 119 7.18 -4.99 -13.57
C TRP A 119 7.83 -5.86 -14.63
N ARG A 120 7.81 -7.19 -14.47
CA ARG A 120 8.37 -8.10 -15.48
C ARG A 120 7.68 -7.95 -16.84
N VAL A 121 6.35 -7.85 -16.85
CA VAL A 121 5.59 -7.68 -18.09
C VAL A 121 5.77 -6.28 -18.66
N LEU A 122 5.67 -5.26 -17.81
CA LEU A 122 5.78 -3.86 -18.23
C LEU A 122 7.17 -3.54 -18.78
N TYR A 123 8.23 -4.03 -18.14
CA TYR A 123 9.61 -3.82 -18.59
C TYR A 123 9.84 -4.44 -19.98
N ALA A 124 9.41 -5.69 -20.18
CA ALA A 124 9.54 -6.35 -21.49
C ALA A 124 8.72 -5.63 -22.58
N ALA A 125 7.49 -5.22 -22.27
CA ALA A 125 6.63 -4.50 -23.18
C ALA A 125 7.22 -3.12 -23.58
N GLN A 126 7.80 -2.39 -22.62
CA GLN A 126 8.48 -1.12 -22.88
C GLN A 126 9.74 -1.28 -23.74
N THR A 127 10.54 -2.34 -23.52
CA THR A 127 11.71 -2.61 -24.36
C THR A 127 11.31 -2.87 -25.81
N ASP A 128 10.23 -3.61 -26.03
CA ASP A 128 9.72 -3.97 -27.35
C ASP A 128 8.78 -2.91 -27.97
N HIS A 129 8.54 -1.77 -27.30
CA HIS A 129 7.57 -0.74 -27.71
C HIS A 129 6.17 -1.29 -28.05
N ARG A 130 5.64 -2.16 -27.18
CA ARG A 130 4.33 -2.80 -27.34
C ARG A 130 3.46 -2.67 -26.10
N LEU A 131 2.17 -2.95 -26.25
CA LEU A 131 1.25 -3.01 -25.12
C LEU A 131 1.54 -4.19 -24.17
N ALA A 132 1.53 -3.89 -22.86
CA ALA A 132 1.58 -4.89 -21.81
C ALA A 132 0.21 -5.56 -21.64
N VAL A 133 -0.05 -6.67 -22.34
CA VAL A 133 -1.35 -7.38 -22.32
C VAL A 133 -1.29 -8.81 -21.77
N THR A 134 -0.10 -9.28 -21.37
CA THR A 134 0.13 -10.67 -20.93
C THR A 134 0.30 -10.77 -19.41
N GLY A 135 0.32 -12.01 -18.90
CA GLY A 135 0.55 -12.26 -17.47
C GLY A 135 -0.51 -11.61 -16.59
N ILE A 136 -0.10 -10.79 -15.62
CA ILE A 136 -1.01 -10.11 -14.71
C ILE A 136 -1.86 -9.03 -15.43
N TYR A 137 -1.32 -8.42 -16.48
CA TYR A 137 -2.04 -7.43 -17.30
C TYR A 137 -3.18 -8.06 -18.10
N ALA A 138 -3.16 -9.37 -18.37
CA ALA A 138 -4.31 -10.06 -18.98
C ALA A 138 -5.54 -10.14 -18.06
N ARG A 139 -5.40 -9.82 -16.77
CA ARG A 139 -6.48 -9.90 -15.77
C ARG A 139 -6.97 -8.55 -15.30
N LEU A 140 -6.07 -7.57 -15.23
CA LEU A 140 -6.39 -6.20 -14.85
C LEU A 140 -5.33 -5.22 -15.40
N ARG A 141 -5.75 -4.02 -15.79
CA ARG A 141 -4.88 -3.07 -16.51
C ARG A 141 -3.86 -2.34 -15.64
N HIS A 142 -4.13 -2.21 -14.34
CA HIS A 142 -3.32 -1.39 -13.41
C HIS A 142 -2.78 -2.18 -12.19
N PRO A 143 -2.04 -3.28 -12.39
CA PRO A 143 -1.55 -4.14 -11.31
C PRO A 143 -0.50 -3.47 -10.44
N GLN A 144 0.25 -2.51 -10.97
CA GLN A 144 1.21 -1.73 -10.21
C GLN A 144 0.51 -0.90 -9.11
N TYR A 145 -0.58 -0.21 -9.44
CA TYR A 145 -1.32 0.61 -8.49
C TYR A 145 -2.06 -0.24 -7.47
N LEU A 146 -2.62 -1.37 -7.90
CA LEU A 146 -3.23 -2.33 -6.98
C LEU A 146 -2.18 -2.91 -6.01
N GLY A 147 -0.97 -3.22 -6.50
CA GLY A 147 0.14 -3.69 -5.67
C GLY A 147 0.53 -2.68 -4.58
N PHE A 148 0.76 -1.41 -4.97
CA PHE A 148 1.05 -0.34 -4.00
C PHE A 148 -0.06 -0.15 -2.97
N LEU A 149 -1.32 -0.08 -3.41
CA LEU A 149 -2.47 0.05 -2.51
C LEU A 149 -2.61 -1.16 -1.57
N THR A 150 -2.32 -2.37 -2.04
CA THR A 150 -2.37 -3.58 -1.21
C THR A 150 -1.28 -3.57 -0.14
N ILE A 151 -0.06 -3.17 -0.47
CA ILE A 151 1.04 -3.02 0.50
C ILE A 151 0.69 -1.96 1.55
N MET A 152 0.23 -0.78 1.12
CA MET A 152 -0.16 0.30 2.02
C MET A 152 -1.31 -0.13 2.94
N PHE A 153 -2.30 -0.86 2.41
CA PHE A 153 -3.40 -1.37 3.20
C PHE A 153 -2.95 -2.42 4.21
N GLY A 154 -2.03 -3.30 3.84
CA GLY A 154 -1.43 -4.25 4.79
C GLY A 154 -0.72 -3.52 5.94
N PHE A 155 0.09 -2.51 5.63
CA PHE A 155 0.71 -1.68 6.67
C PHE A 155 -0.30 -0.94 7.55
N LEU A 156 -1.32 -0.34 6.94
CA LEU A 156 -2.39 0.34 7.66
C LEU A 156 -3.17 -0.60 8.58
N LEU A 157 -3.41 -1.83 8.13
CA LEU A 157 -4.07 -2.86 8.93
C LEU A 157 -3.20 -3.27 10.12
N GLN A 158 -1.89 -3.37 9.91
CA GLN A 158 -0.93 -3.76 10.93
C GLN A 158 -0.74 -2.69 12.00
N TRP A 159 -0.61 -1.44 11.57
CA TRP A 159 -0.31 -0.29 12.43
C TRP A 159 -1.18 0.90 12.03
N PRO A 160 -2.47 0.90 12.43
CA PRO A 160 -3.39 1.95 12.04
C PRO A 160 -3.03 3.25 12.74
N THR A 161 -2.80 4.32 11.97
CA THR A 161 -2.57 5.66 12.51
C THR A 161 -3.58 6.65 11.95
N LEU A 162 -3.90 7.72 12.70
CA LEU A 162 -4.85 8.73 12.24
C LEU A 162 -4.43 9.33 10.90
N LEU A 163 -3.12 9.62 10.76
CA LEU A 163 -2.60 10.22 9.54
C LEU A 163 -2.66 9.23 8.37
N THR A 164 -2.25 7.98 8.57
CA THR A 164 -2.27 6.94 7.51
C THR A 164 -3.70 6.56 7.11
N LEU A 165 -4.66 6.55 8.05
CA LEU A 165 -6.09 6.34 7.80
C LEU A 165 -6.68 7.42 6.87
N VAL A 166 -6.26 8.68 7.02
CA VAL A 166 -6.68 9.79 6.15
C VAL A 166 -5.96 9.76 4.81
N MET A 167 -4.65 9.47 4.81
CA MET A 167 -3.84 9.47 3.59
C MET A 167 -4.19 8.34 2.64
N PHE A 168 -4.53 7.15 3.14
CA PHE A 168 -4.84 5.98 2.33
C PHE A 168 -5.95 6.22 1.28
N PRO A 169 -7.16 6.70 1.62
CA PRO A 169 -8.20 6.96 0.62
C PRO A 169 -7.82 8.09 -0.35
N ILE A 170 -7.08 9.10 0.09
CA ILE A 170 -6.57 10.17 -0.77
C ILE A 170 -5.62 9.59 -1.82
N LEU A 171 -4.72 8.70 -1.41
CA LEU A 171 -3.79 8.03 -2.32
C LEU A 171 -4.50 7.06 -3.27
N GLY A 172 -5.57 6.39 -2.82
CA GLY A 172 -6.46 5.64 -3.70
C GLY A 172 -7.03 6.49 -4.84
N ILE A 173 -7.50 7.71 -4.53
CA ILE A 173 -7.99 8.65 -5.55
C ILE A 173 -6.85 9.11 -6.48
N VAL A 174 -5.66 9.39 -5.94
CA VAL A 174 -4.50 9.81 -6.75
C VAL A 174 -4.09 8.71 -7.74
N TYR A 175 -3.97 7.47 -7.27
CA TYR A 175 -3.64 6.33 -8.15
C TYR A 175 -4.74 6.05 -9.18
N HIS A 176 -6.01 6.23 -8.82
CA HIS A 176 -7.10 6.11 -9.79
C HIS A 176 -7.00 7.16 -10.91
N ARG A 177 -6.68 8.42 -10.57
CA ARG A 177 -6.47 9.48 -11.57
C ARG A 177 -5.24 9.22 -12.43
N LEU A 178 -4.19 8.65 -11.84
CA LEU A 178 -2.98 8.29 -12.57
C LEU A 178 -3.26 7.17 -13.57
N ALA A 179 -3.98 6.13 -13.16
CA ALA A 179 -4.48 5.08 -14.04
C ALA A 179 -5.28 5.66 -15.22
N GLN A 180 -6.28 6.51 -14.96
CA GLN A 180 -7.08 7.14 -16.03
C GLN A 180 -6.24 7.94 -17.03
N ARG A 181 -5.14 8.55 -16.56
CA ARG A 181 -4.23 9.28 -17.44
C ARG A 181 -3.41 8.32 -18.30
N GLU A 182 -2.87 7.26 -17.71
CA GLU A 182 -2.18 6.21 -18.48
C GLU A 182 -3.11 5.63 -19.55
N GLU A 183 -4.38 5.41 -19.24
CA GLU A 183 -5.34 4.91 -20.24
C GLU A 183 -5.51 5.87 -21.43
N LYS A 184 -5.46 7.18 -21.20
CA LYS A 184 -5.51 8.19 -22.28
C LYS A 184 -4.23 8.20 -23.10
N GLU A 185 -3.08 8.08 -22.45
CA GLU A 185 -1.78 8.00 -23.12
C GLU A 185 -1.68 6.74 -23.98
N MET A 186 -2.08 5.58 -23.45
CA MET A 186 -2.13 4.32 -24.20
C MET A 186 -3.15 4.34 -25.35
N SER A 187 -4.30 4.98 -25.15
CA SER A 187 -5.28 5.16 -26.23
C SER A 187 -4.76 6.06 -27.35
N ALA A 188 -3.94 7.07 -27.02
CA ALA A 188 -3.33 7.96 -28.01
C ALA A 188 -2.18 7.28 -28.76
N GLU A 189 -1.42 6.41 -28.10
CA GLU A 189 -0.26 5.71 -28.67
C GLU A 189 -0.65 4.48 -29.50
N PHE A 190 -1.58 3.66 -29.00
CA PHE A 190 -1.91 2.35 -29.59
C PHE A 190 -3.31 2.26 -30.20
N GLY A 191 -4.13 3.31 -30.10
CA GLY A 191 -5.42 3.41 -30.80
C GLY A 191 -6.37 2.23 -30.54
N GLU A 192 -6.81 1.57 -31.63
CA GLU A 192 -7.78 0.47 -31.56
C GLU A 192 -7.26 -0.76 -30.79
N GLU A 193 -5.96 -1.06 -30.86
CA GLU A 193 -5.37 -2.20 -30.14
C GLU A 193 -5.58 -2.06 -28.62
N TYR A 194 -5.38 -0.85 -28.09
CA TYR A 194 -5.65 -0.56 -26.69
C TYR A 194 -7.16 -0.56 -26.38
N ALA A 195 -7.99 -0.05 -27.30
CA ALA A 195 -9.43 -0.03 -27.11
C ALA A 195 -10.03 -1.46 -27.04
N ASP A 196 -9.53 -2.40 -27.84
CA ASP A 196 -9.90 -3.81 -27.79
C ASP A 196 -9.51 -4.43 -26.45
N TYR A 197 -8.25 -4.24 -26.05
CA TYR A 197 -7.75 -4.71 -24.76
C TYR A 197 -8.56 -4.14 -23.57
N ALA A 198 -8.87 -2.84 -23.59
CA ALA A 198 -9.60 -2.16 -22.52
C ALA A 198 -11.08 -2.57 -22.43
N ARG A 199 -11.68 -3.09 -23.51
CA ARG A 199 -13.03 -3.67 -23.46
C ARG A 199 -13.06 -4.98 -22.70
N GLU A 200 -12.04 -5.81 -22.90
CA GLU A 200 -11.99 -7.16 -22.31
C GLU A 200 -11.48 -7.15 -20.87
N VAL A 201 -10.42 -6.39 -20.60
CA VAL A 201 -9.69 -6.43 -19.34
C VAL A 201 -10.10 -5.26 -18.45
N PRO A 202 -10.59 -5.47 -17.21
CA PRO A 202 -10.99 -4.38 -16.31
C PRO A 202 -9.80 -3.57 -15.77
N ALA A 203 -10.03 -2.36 -15.29
CA ALA A 203 -8.98 -1.50 -14.73
C ALA A 203 -8.31 -2.10 -13.47
N PHE A 204 -9.10 -2.49 -12.46
CA PHE A 204 -8.59 -2.91 -11.15
C PHE A 204 -9.15 -4.24 -10.63
N ILE A 205 -10.45 -4.49 -10.77
CA ILE A 205 -11.10 -5.69 -10.22
C ILE A 205 -11.23 -6.74 -11.33
N PRO A 206 -10.58 -7.91 -11.22
CA PRO A 206 -10.68 -8.95 -12.23
C PRO A 206 -12.13 -9.39 -12.46
N LYS A 207 -12.57 -9.43 -13.73
CA LYS A 207 -13.84 -10.04 -14.09
C LYS A 207 -13.69 -11.56 -13.94
N ARG A 208 -14.65 -12.23 -13.31
CA ARG A 208 -14.75 -13.70 -13.41
C ARG A 208 -14.92 -14.03 -14.89
N ARG A 209 -13.88 -14.59 -15.51
CA ARG A 209 -13.95 -15.04 -16.90
C ARG A 209 -14.95 -16.19 -16.95
N ASN A 210 -16.15 -15.94 -17.46
CA ASN A 210 -17.01 -17.03 -17.93
C ASN A 210 -16.19 -17.75 -19.00
N LYS A 211 -15.83 -19.02 -18.73
CA LYS A 211 -15.23 -19.88 -19.74
C LYS A 211 -16.23 -19.93 -20.89
N ARG A 212 -15.96 -19.25 -22.01
CA ARG A 212 -16.68 -19.56 -23.24
C ARG A 212 -16.29 -21.00 -23.62
N PRO A 213 -17.25 -21.91 -23.87
CA PRO A 213 -16.93 -23.22 -24.41
C PRO A 213 -16.17 -23.00 -25.71
N VAL A 214 -15.04 -23.69 -25.86
CA VAL A 214 -14.39 -23.81 -27.16
C VAL A 214 -15.32 -24.66 -28.02
N SER A 215 -15.90 -24.06 -29.06
CA SER A 215 -16.64 -24.76 -30.12
C SER A 215 -15.66 -25.29 -31.16
#